data_AF-A0A5C7LIK6-F1
#
_entry.id   AF-A0A5C7LIK6-F1
#
_cell.length_a   1.000
_cell.length_b   1.000
_cell.length_c   1.000
_cell.angle_alpha   90.00
_cell.angle_beta   90.00
_cell.angle_gamma   90.00
#
_symmetry.space_group_name_H-M   'P 1'
#
loop_
_entity.id
_entity.type
_entity.pdbx_description
1 polymer ?
#
loop_
_entity_poly.entity_id
_entity_poly.type
_entity_poly.pdbx_seq_one_letter_code
_entity_poly.pdbx_strand_id
1 'polypeptide(L)'
;MENVNFIVTARHYSLRYGADGSVRGFLKRWQEKLHKERAVLVNIKEIDQPGRGEPVRAYIHQGQWLAECECGGHEFIDPQDPVFFCWSCVNRINGGYLRPVQVPAEWQEIEALILARPVNDIKGATELERAGLAQPAIVIKSAQGEFPLVRSWKPEESLDELRKQNAAIARAVVEPGKTVIVEVLDGV
;
A
#
# COMPACT_ATOMS: atom_id res chain seq x y z
N MET A 1 3.17 -14.03 18.98
CA MET A 1 2.33 -13.06 18.25
C MET A 1 2.30 -13.49 16.82
N GLU A 2 1.14 -13.46 16.19
CA GLU A 2 1.04 -13.68 14.74
C GLU A 2 1.69 -12.50 14.00
N ASN A 3 2.28 -12.80 12.84
CA ASN A 3 2.81 -11.78 11.95
C ASN A 3 1.65 -10.98 11.33
N VAL A 4 1.89 -9.71 11.02
CA VAL A 4 0.96 -8.84 10.30
C VAL A 4 0.53 -9.48 8.98
N ASN A 5 -0.78 -9.68 8.86
CA ASN A 5 -1.43 -10.46 7.81
C ASN A 5 -2.44 -9.64 7.00
N PHE A 6 -2.26 -8.31 6.96
CA PHE A 6 -3.08 -7.39 6.18
C PHE A 6 -2.20 -6.41 5.39
N ILE A 7 -2.74 -5.88 4.28
CA ILE A 7 -2.14 -4.78 3.52
C ILE A 7 -2.72 -3.47 4.07
N VAL A 8 -1.85 -2.52 4.37
CA VAL A 8 -2.26 -1.21 4.88
C VAL A 8 -2.99 -0.45 3.77
N THR A 9 -4.11 0.15 4.13
CA THR A 9 -4.97 0.95 3.23
C THR A 9 -5.35 2.25 3.91
N ALA A 10 -5.98 3.16 3.17
CA ALA A 10 -6.55 4.39 3.72
C ALA A 10 -7.57 4.13 4.84
N ARG A 11 -8.33 3.02 4.79
CA ARG A 11 -9.24 2.61 5.86
C ARG A 11 -8.56 2.42 7.20
N HIS A 12 -7.38 1.81 7.23
CA HIS A 12 -6.62 1.62 8.47
C HIS A 12 -6.24 2.97 9.10
N TYR A 13 -5.84 3.95 8.29
CA TYR A 13 -5.57 5.31 8.76
C TYR A 13 -6.84 6.05 9.16
N SER A 14 -7.94 5.88 8.41
CA SER A 14 -9.25 6.42 8.75
C SER A 14 -9.66 6.02 10.18
N LEU A 15 -9.58 4.73 10.49
CA LEU A 15 -9.85 4.21 11.84
C LEU A 15 -8.86 4.74 12.89
N ARG A 16 -7.55 4.77 12.58
CA ARG A 16 -6.53 5.32 13.50
C ARG A 16 -6.80 6.77 13.90
N TYR A 17 -7.34 7.58 12.99
CA TYR A 17 -7.65 8.99 13.25
C TYR A 17 -9.07 9.21 13.83
N GLY A 18 -9.80 8.13 14.12
CA GLY A 18 -11.14 8.19 14.69
C GLY A 18 -12.20 8.65 13.70
N ALA A 19 -12.01 8.39 12.40
CA ALA A 19 -13.03 8.54 11.38
C ALA A 19 -13.86 7.24 11.23
N ASP A 20 -14.60 7.09 10.13
CA ASP A 20 -15.57 6.02 9.91
C ASP A 20 -15.02 4.77 9.21
N GLY A 21 -13.72 4.74 8.88
CA GLY A 21 -13.11 3.65 8.14
C GLY A 21 -13.20 3.78 6.62
N SER A 22 -13.74 4.88 6.08
CA SER A 22 -13.73 5.18 4.64
C SER A 22 -12.58 6.13 4.27
N VAL A 23 -12.25 6.21 2.97
CA VAL A 23 -11.29 7.20 2.47
C VAL A 23 -11.85 8.60 2.69
N ARG A 24 -13.13 8.82 2.38
CA ARG A 24 -13.79 10.13 2.57
C ARG A 24 -13.81 10.58 4.02
N GLY A 25 -14.09 9.68 4.95
CA GLY A 25 -14.03 9.96 6.38
C GLY A 25 -12.62 10.38 6.81
N PHE A 26 -11.59 9.69 6.33
CA PHE A 26 -10.20 10.10 6.55
C PHE A 26 -9.92 11.50 5.99
N LEU A 27 -10.35 11.78 4.76
CA LEU A 27 -10.15 13.08 4.12
C LEU A 27 -10.79 14.23 4.92
N LYS A 28 -12.05 14.07 5.33
CA LYS A 28 -12.77 15.06 6.17
C LYS A 28 -12.05 15.28 7.50
N ARG A 29 -11.70 14.19 8.18
CA ARG A 29 -10.98 14.23 9.45
C ARG A 29 -9.63 14.94 9.35
N TRP A 30 -8.92 14.73 8.24
CA TRP A 30 -7.65 15.38 7.99
C TRP A 30 -7.80 16.86 7.63
N GLN A 31 -8.83 17.24 6.86
CA GLN A 31 -9.18 18.66 6.61
C GLN A 31 -9.44 19.40 7.94
N GLU A 32 -10.27 18.83 8.82
CA GLU A 32 -10.56 19.39 10.15
C GLU A 32 -9.28 19.59 10.97
N LYS A 33 -8.41 18.58 10.98
CA LYS A 33 -7.14 18.61 11.70
C LYS A 33 -6.23 19.72 11.17
N LEU A 34 -6.03 19.81 9.85
CA LEU A 34 -5.19 20.84 9.23
C LEU A 34 -5.72 22.24 9.51
N HIS A 35 -7.04 22.44 9.48
CA HIS A 35 -7.64 23.72 9.82
C HIS A 35 -7.39 24.08 11.29
N LYS A 36 -7.65 23.14 12.21
CA LYS A 36 -7.50 23.36 13.66
C LYS A 36 -6.05 23.59 14.08
N GLU A 37 -5.11 22.80 13.55
CA GLU A 37 -3.72 22.81 14.01
C GLU A 37 -2.83 23.80 13.25
N ARG A 38 -3.19 24.15 12.01
CA ARG A 38 -2.32 24.94 11.13
C ARG A 38 -3.01 26.14 10.48
N ALA A 39 -4.30 26.38 10.77
CA ALA A 39 -5.12 27.39 10.10
C ALA A 39 -5.14 27.25 8.55
N VAL A 40 -4.87 26.04 8.04
CA VAL A 40 -4.88 25.76 6.60
C VAL A 40 -6.27 25.26 6.22
N LEU A 41 -6.94 26.01 5.34
CA LEU A 41 -8.22 25.61 4.74
C LEU A 41 -7.96 24.85 3.44
N VAL A 42 -8.11 23.53 3.48
CA VAL A 42 -8.09 22.69 2.28
C VAL A 42 -9.53 22.47 1.83
N ASN A 43 -9.86 22.85 0.60
CA ASN A 43 -11.19 22.63 0.02
C ASN A 43 -11.16 21.44 -0.97
N ILE A 44 -11.65 20.28 -0.54
CA ILE A 44 -11.87 19.11 -1.38
C ILE A 44 -13.25 19.25 -2.01
N LYS A 45 -13.30 19.50 -3.32
CA LYS A 45 -14.57 19.74 -4.02
C LYS A 45 -15.33 18.44 -4.18
N GLU A 46 -16.63 18.50 -3.88
CA GLU A 46 -17.56 17.38 -4.06
C GLU A 46 -17.06 16.08 -3.37
N ILE A 47 -16.53 16.20 -2.15
CA ILE A 47 -15.93 15.07 -1.41
C ILE A 47 -16.85 13.84 -1.28
N ASP A 48 -18.17 14.05 -1.26
CA ASP A 48 -19.16 12.97 -1.15
C ASP A 48 -19.59 12.37 -2.50
N GLN A 49 -19.09 12.90 -3.62
CA GLN A 49 -19.35 12.37 -4.95
C GLN A 49 -18.33 11.29 -5.35
N PRO A 50 -18.63 10.47 -6.38
CA PRO A 50 -17.62 9.63 -7.01
C PRO A 50 -16.44 10.47 -7.51
N GLY A 51 -15.24 9.86 -7.52
CA GLY A 51 -14.07 10.48 -8.13
C GLY A 51 -14.30 10.73 -9.63
N ARG A 52 -13.75 11.83 -10.16
CA ARG A 52 -13.88 12.21 -11.57
C ARG A 52 -12.55 12.65 -12.18
N GLY A 53 -12.50 12.69 -13.50
CA GLY A 53 -11.29 12.98 -14.28
C GLY A 53 -10.46 11.73 -14.53
N GLU A 54 -9.21 11.92 -14.95
CA GLU A 54 -8.29 10.83 -15.28
C GLU A 54 -7.98 9.97 -14.03
N PRO A 55 -8.13 8.64 -14.10
CA PRO A 55 -7.84 7.77 -12.98
C PRO A 55 -6.34 7.76 -12.62
N VAL A 56 -6.03 7.53 -11.34
CA VAL A 56 -4.67 7.20 -10.89
C VAL A 56 -4.54 5.69 -10.73
N ARG A 57 -3.38 5.12 -11.04
CA ARG A 57 -3.15 3.68 -10.88
C ARG A 57 -2.82 3.35 -9.44
N ALA A 58 -3.49 2.34 -8.89
CA ALA A 58 -3.14 1.77 -7.60
C ALA A 58 -1.90 0.88 -7.72
N TYR A 59 -1.09 0.80 -6.67
CA TYR A 59 0.01 -0.16 -6.55
C TYR A 59 0.22 -0.52 -5.08
N ILE A 60 0.97 -1.59 -4.81
CA ILE A 60 1.36 -1.94 -3.45
C ILE A 60 2.85 -1.65 -3.28
N HIS A 61 3.21 -0.90 -2.24
CA HIS A 61 4.60 -0.68 -1.85
C HIS A 61 4.80 -1.03 -0.39
N GLN A 62 5.68 -1.99 -0.12
CA GLN A 62 6.03 -2.43 1.24
C GLN A 62 4.80 -2.72 2.13
N GLY A 63 3.81 -3.41 1.56
CA GLY A 63 2.60 -3.81 2.27
C GLY A 63 1.57 -2.70 2.40
N GLN A 64 1.62 -1.67 1.55
CA GLN A 64 0.71 -0.53 1.58
C GLN A 64 0.09 -0.29 0.19
N TRP A 65 -1.23 -0.21 0.12
CA TRP A 65 -1.95 0.24 -1.06
C TRP A 65 -1.81 1.76 -1.21
N LEU A 66 -1.25 2.17 -2.35
CA LEU A 66 -0.96 3.55 -2.68
C LEU A 66 -1.44 3.88 -4.08
N ALA A 67 -1.55 5.17 -4.37
CA ALA A 67 -1.58 5.69 -5.73
C ALA A 67 -0.66 6.92 -5.86
N GLU A 68 -0.14 7.13 -7.07
CA GLU A 68 0.80 8.21 -7.37
C GLU A 68 0.11 9.34 -8.14
N CYS A 69 0.32 10.57 -7.68
CA CYS A 69 -0.06 11.79 -8.37
C CYS A 69 1.10 12.24 -9.27
N GLU A 70 0.76 12.89 -10.38
CA GLU A 70 1.70 13.50 -11.32
C GLU A 70 2.63 14.57 -10.69
N CYS A 71 2.34 15.03 -9.47
CA CYS A 71 3.26 15.89 -8.70
C CYS A 71 4.31 15.11 -7.88
N GLY A 72 4.38 13.78 -8.01
CA GLY A 72 5.22 12.88 -7.19
C GLY A 72 4.68 12.62 -5.79
N GLY A 73 3.41 12.97 -5.52
CA GLY A 73 2.75 12.68 -4.25
C GLY A 73 2.22 11.24 -4.23
N HIS A 74 2.42 10.55 -3.11
CA HIS A 74 1.94 9.18 -2.91
C HIS A 74 1.00 9.15 -1.71
N GLU A 75 -0.22 8.67 -1.92
CA GLU A 75 -1.24 8.64 -0.87
C GLU A 75 -1.82 7.24 -0.73
N PHE A 76 -2.21 6.90 0.50
CA PHE A 76 -2.95 5.68 0.77
C PHE A 76 -4.28 5.67 0.04
N ILE A 77 -4.61 4.52 -0.54
CA ILE A 77 -5.92 4.25 -1.14
C ILE A 77 -6.58 3.06 -0.45
N ASP A 78 -7.87 2.84 -0.74
CA ASP A 78 -8.57 1.62 -0.36
C ASP A 78 -9.20 1.01 -1.63
N PRO A 79 -8.90 -0.26 -1.98
CA PRO A 79 -9.55 -0.95 -3.08
C PRO A 79 -11.09 -0.97 -3.01
N GLN A 80 -11.67 -0.93 -1.80
CA GLN A 80 -13.12 -0.93 -1.57
C GLN A 80 -13.75 0.47 -1.68
N ASP A 81 -12.95 1.53 -1.56
CA ASP A 81 -13.36 2.93 -1.75
C ASP A 81 -12.37 3.64 -2.69
N PRO A 82 -12.40 3.35 -4.01
CA PRO A 82 -11.33 3.66 -4.95
C PRO A 82 -11.35 5.14 -5.39
N VAL A 83 -11.12 6.04 -4.44
CA VAL A 83 -10.96 7.48 -4.68
C VAL A 83 -9.61 7.98 -4.15
N PHE A 84 -9.10 9.02 -4.80
CA PHE A 84 -7.78 9.57 -4.53
C PHE A 84 -7.80 11.09 -4.37
N PHE A 85 -7.05 11.57 -3.39
CA PHE A 85 -6.78 12.98 -3.17
C PHE A 85 -5.34 13.21 -2.71
N CYS A 86 -4.56 13.94 -3.50
CA CYS A 86 -3.18 14.28 -3.16
C CYS A 86 -3.11 15.45 -2.17
N TRP A 87 -2.51 15.24 -1.01
CA TRP A 87 -2.29 16.27 0.00
C TRP A 87 -1.14 17.22 -0.35
N SER A 88 -0.24 16.82 -1.27
CA SER A 88 0.87 17.66 -1.72
C SER A 88 0.42 18.77 -2.68
N CYS A 89 -0.39 18.43 -3.69
CA CYS A 89 -0.82 19.39 -4.72
C CYS A 89 -2.30 19.74 -4.67
N VAL A 90 -3.07 19.14 -3.75
CA VAL A 90 -4.52 19.37 -3.60
C VAL A 90 -5.26 18.98 -4.90
N ASN A 91 -4.79 17.95 -5.60
CA ASN A 91 -5.26 17.54 -6.93
C ASN A 91 -5.39 18.73 -7.91
N ARG A 92 -4.38 19.61 -7.97
CA ARG A 92 -4.44 20.87 -8.73
C ARG A 92 -4.83 20.69 -10.20
N ILE A 93 -4.28 19.70 -10.89
CA ILE A 93 -4.61 19.43 -12.31
C ILE A 93 -6.04 18.92 -12.46
N ASN A 94 -6.55 18.17 -11.47
CA ASN A 94 -7.96 17.77 -11.40
C ASN A 94 -8.84 18.82 -10.70
N GLY A 95 -8.41 20.08 -10.63
CA GLY A 95 -9.21 21.20 -10.12
C GLY A 95 -9.66 21.10 -8.66
N GLY A 96 -9.01 20.28 -7.83
CA GLY A 96 -9.37 20.03 -6.44
C GLY A 96 -10.48 18.99 -6.22
N TYR A 97 -10.89 18.27 -7.26
CA TYR A 97 -11.83 17.16 -7.16
C TYR A 97 -11.11 15.85 -6.82
N LEU A 98 -11.82 14.93 -6.15
CA LEU A 98 -11.38 13.54 -6.01
C LEU A 98 -11.18 12.91 -7.39
N ARG A 99 -10.17 12.05 -7.52
CA ARG A 99 -9.92 11.25 -8.74
C ARG A 99 -10.36 9.81 -8.51
N PRO A 100 -10.83 9.09 -9.55
CA PRO A 100 -11.01 7.66 -9.44
C PRO A 100 -9.65 6.96 -9.34
N VAL A 101 -9.62 5.81 -8.66
CA VAL A 101 -8.45 4.93 -8.59
C VAL A 101 -8.70 3.73 -9.49
N GLN A 102 -7.77 3.44 -10.38
CA GLN A 102 -7.76 2.21 -11.17
C GLN A 102 -7.17 1.08 -10.31
N VAL A 103 -8.06 0.24 -9.81
CA VAL A 103 -7.75 -0.98 -9.05
C VAL A 103 -7.96 -2.19 -9.96
N PRO A 104 -7.05 -3.17 -10.01
CA PRO A 104 -7.25 -4.40 -10.79
C PRO A 104 -8.45 -5.19 -10.27
N ALA A 105 -9.12 -5.94 -11.15
CA ALA A 105 -10.32 -6.71 -10.76
C ALA A 105 -9.98 -7.83 -9.76
N GLU A 106 -8.77 -8.36 -9.87
CA GLU A 106 -8.17 -9.44 -9.09
C GLU A 106 -7.38 -8.94 -7.86
N TRP A 107 -7.66 -7.74 -7.35
CA TRP A 107 -6.87 -7.12 -6.27
C TRP A 107 -6.78 -7.98 -5.00
N GLN A 108 -7.82 -8.76 -4.67
CA GLN A 108 -7.78 -9.68 -3.52
C GLN A 108 -6.77 -10.81 -3.72
N GLU A 109 -6.62 -11.31 -4.94
CA GLU A 109 -5.66 -12.35 -5.25
C GLU A 109 -4.23 -11.79 -5.21
N ILE A 110 -4.04 -10.56 -5.71
CA ILE A 110 -2.79 -9.82 -5.55
C ILE A 110 -2.44 -9.68 -4.07
N GLU A 111 -3.36 -9.21 -3.23
CA GLU A 111 -3.12 -9.09 -1.78
C GLU A 111 -2.72 -10.42 -1.15
N ALA A 112 -3.43 -11.51 -1.47
CA ALA A 112 -3.11 -12.83 -0.93
C ALA A 112 -1.69 -13.29 -1.30
N LEU A 113 -1.29 -13.10 -2.56
CA LEU A 113 0.06 -13.43 -3.03
C LEU A 113 1.13 -12.54 -2.38
N ILE A 114 0.84 -11.25 -2.18
CA ILE A 114 1.77 -10.33 -1.51
C ILE A 114 1.90 -10.67 -0.02
N LEU A 115 0.80 -11.00 0.66
CA LEU A 115 0.81 -11.36 2.08
C LEU A 115 1.52 -12.69 2.37
N ALA A 116 1.53 -13.61 1.40
CA ALA A 116 2.31 -14.84 1.49
C ALA A 116 3.82 -14.61 1.62
N ARG A 117 4.32 -13.41 1.29
CA ARG A 117 5.74 -13.05 1.48
C ARG A 117 5.99 -12.81 2.98
N PRO A 118 6.89 -13.60 3.61
CA PRO A 118 7.16 -13.48 5.04
C PRO A 118 7.91 -12.19 5.35
N VAL A 119 7.58 -11.61 6.51
CA VAL A 119 8.18 -10.37 7.00
C VAL A 119 8.57 -10.49 8.47
N ASN A 120 9.54 -9.68 8.87
CA ASN A 120 9.90 -9.43 10.25
C ASN A 120 9.22 -8.13 10.72
N ASP A 121 8.25 -8.25 11.62
CA ASP A 121 7.39 -7.15 12.07
C ASP A 121 7.51 -6.88 13.59
N ILE A 122 8.69 -7.16 14.14
CA ILE A 122 9.00 -7.05 15.58
C ILE A 122 8.96 -5.59 16.06
N LYS A 123 9.09 -4.62 15.15
CA LYS A 123 9.12 -3.19 15.47
C LYS A 123 7.71 -2.59 15.34
N GLY A 124 7.31 -1.76 16.31
CA GLY A 124 6.05 -1.01 16.29
C GLY A 124 5.20 -1.30 17.53
N ALA A 125 4.51 -0.28 18.05
CA ALA A 125 3.69 -0.42 19.26
C ALA A 125 2.25 -0.86 18.96
N THR A 126 1.81 -0.72 17.70
CA THR A 126 0.49 -1.11 17.21
C THR A 126 0.60 -2.01 15.99
N GLU A 127 -0.46 -2.74 15.63
CA GLU A 127 -0.46 -3.59 14.43
C GLU A 127 -0.21 -2.78 13.15
N LEU A 128 -0.78 -1.58 13.04
CA LEU A 128 -0.56 -0.70 11.90
C LEU A 128 0.90 -0.21 11.82
N GLU A 129 1.53 0.08 12.95
CA GLU A 129 2.96 0.43 12.99
C GLU A 129 3.84 -0.78 12.66
N ARG A 130 3.50 -1.96 13.17
CA ARG A 130 4.19 -3.22 12.81
C ARG A 130 4.11 -3.49 11.32
N ALA A 131 2.94 -3.28 10.70
CA ALA A 131 2.75 -3.43 9.26
C ALA A 131 3.57 -2.40 8.47
N GLY A 132 3.57 -1.13 8.89
CA GLY A 132 4.33 -0.07 8.22
C GLY A 132 5.85 -0.14 8.41
N LEU A 133 6.34 -0.84 9.44
CA LEU A 133 7.77 -1.02 9.71
C LEU A 133 8.30 -2.42 9.35
N ALA A 134 7.42 -3.30 8.86
CA ALA A 134 7.74 -4.67 8.52
C ALA A 134 8.89 -4.73 7.50
N GLN A 135 9.87 -5.60 7.75
CA GLN A 135 11.01 -5.81 6.86
C GLN A 135 10.89 -7.17 6.16
N PRO A 136 11.35 -7.30 4.91
CA PRO A 136 11.35 -8.58 4.21
C PRO A 136 12.19 -9.61 4.99
N ALA A 137 11.62 -10.79 5.21
CA ALA A 137 12.33 -11.87 5.90
C ALA A 137 13.12 -12.79 4.95
N ILE A 138 12.96 -12.59 3.64
CA ILE A 138 13.67 -13.35 2.61
C ILE A 138 14.41 -12.40 1.68
N VAL A 139 15.66 -12.76 1.39
CA VAL A 139 16.49 -12.17 0.34
C VAL A 139 16.75 -13.24 -0.72
N ILE A 140 16.42 -12.93 -1.97
CA ILE A 140 16.69 -13.77 -3.12
C ILE A 140 18.08 -13.44 -3.64
N LYS A 141 18.95 -14.44 -3.72
CA LYS A 141 20.28 -14.32 -4.31
C LYS A 141 20.27 -14.95 -5.71
N SER A 142 20.69 -14.16 -6.69
CA SER A 142 20.76 -14.50 -8.11
C SER A 142 22.11 -14.07 -8.69
N ALA A 143 22.39 -14.38 -9.96
CA ALA A 143 23.60 -13.90 -10.64
C ALA A 143 23.69 -12.35 -10.70
N GLN A 144 22.54 -11.67 -10.67
CA GLN A 144 22.43 -10.21 -10.75
C GLN A 144 22.54 -9.53 -9.37
N GLY A 145 22.60 -10.31 -8.28
CA GLY A 145 22.76 -9.82 -6.92
C GLY A 145 21.70 -10.32 -5.95
N GLU A 146 21.62 -9.63 -4.81
CA GLU A 146 20.70 -9.92 -3.72
C GLU A 146 19.51 -8.96 -3.74
N PHE A 147 18.30 -9.52 -3.77
CA PHE A 147 17.05 -8.78 -3.89
C PHE A 147 16.13 -9.16 -2.73
N PRO A 148 15.77 -8.20 -1.84
CA PRO A 148 14.80 -8.49 -0.80
C PRO A 148 13.43 -8.77 -1.41
N LEU A 149 12.78 -9.86 -1.01
CA LEU A 149 11.42 -10.18 -1.44
C LEU A 149 10.41 -9.37 -0.62
N VAL A 150 10.25 -8.10 -1.01
CA VAL A 150 9.36 -7.14 -0.35
C VAL A 150 7.90 -7.39 -0.67
N ARG A 151 6.99 -6.90 0.19
CA ARG A 151 5.54 -6.89 -0.05
C ARG A 151 5.13 -5.78 -1.03
N SER A 152 5.59 -5.84 -2.28
CA SER A 152 5.28 -4.83 -3.29
C SER A 152 4.70 -5.47 -4.56
N TRP A 153 3.81 -4.74 -5.23
CA TRP A 153 3.20 -5.10 -6.51
C TRP A 153 3.09 -3.84 -7.37
N LYS A 154 3.32 -3.98 -8.68
CA LYS A 154 3.14 -2.90 -9.67
C LYS A 154 2.02 -3.25 -10.67
N PRO A 155 1.30 -2.27 -11.23
CA PRO A 155 0.22 -2.52 -12.21
C PRO A 155 0.62 -3.37 -13.42
N GLU A 156 1.88 -3.33 -13.80
CA GLU A 156 2.42 -4.07 -14.94
C GLU A 156 2.78 -5.52 -14.60
N GLU A 157 2.76 -5.90 -13.32
CA GLU A 157 3.11 -7.23 -12.83
C GLU A 157 1.87 -8.14 -12.80
N SER A 158 1.98 -9.26 -13.50
CA SER A 158 0.93 -10.28 -13.61
C SER A 158 0.86 -11.19 -12.39
N LEU A 159 -0.30 -11.81 -12.17
CA LEU A 159 -0.47 -12.85 -11.14
C LEU A 159 0.51 -14.02 -11.31
N ASP A 160 0.83 -14.40 -12.55
CA ASP A 160 1.77 -15.49 -12.82
C ASP A 160 3.20 -15.12 -12.41
N GLU A 161 3.61 -13.87 -12.60
CA GLU A 161 4.90 -13.37 -12.11
C GLU A 161 4.94 -13.39 -10.58
N LEU A 162 3.88 -12.92 -9.91
CA LEU A 162 3.78 -12.99 -8.44
C LEU A 162 3.87 -14.44 -7.93
N ARG A 163 3.18 -15.38 -8.58
CA ARG A 163 3.24 -16.81 -8.25
C ARG A 163 4.63 -17.39 -8.46
N LYS A 164 5.31 -17.04 -9.56
CA LYS A 164 6.70 -17.47 -9.83
C LYS A 164 7.67 -16.95 -8.77
N GLN A 165 7.55 -15.67 -8.39
CA GLN A 165 8.36 -15.08 -7.33
C GLN A 165 8.14 -15.80 -5.99
N ASN A 166 6.89 -16.13 -5.66
CA ASN A 166 6.57 -16.86 -4.44
C ASN A 166 6.99 -18.33 -4.49
N ALA A 167 7.01 -18.97 -5.67
CA ALA A 167 7.48 -20.35 -5.81
C ALA A 167 8.95 -20.50 -5.43
N ALA A 168 9.78 -19.48 -5.67
CA ALA A 168 11.18 -19.46 -5.28
C ALA A 168 11.39 -19.60 -3.75
N ILE A 169 10.39 -19.24 -2.95
CA ILE A 169 10.47 -19.28 -1.48
C ILE A 169 9.66 -20.40 -0.83
N ALA A 170 9.02 -21.26 -1.62
CA ALA A 170 8.10 -22.30 -1.10
C ALA A 170 8.75 -23.28 -0.11
N ARG A 171 10.09 -23.40 -0.12
CA ARG A 171 10.86 -24.28 0.78
C ARG A 171 11.66 -23.53 1.84
N ALA A 172 11.58 -22.20 1.87
CA ALA A 172 12.32 -21.40 2.84
C ALA A 172 11.65 -21.51 4.23
N VAL A 173 12.43 -21.89 5.24
CA VAL A 173 12.00 -21.87 6.64
C VAL A 173 12.52 -20.59 7.28
N VAL A 174 11.61 -19.67 7.60
CA VAL A 174 11.94 -18.38 8.22
C VAL A 174 11.65 -18.45 9.71
N GLU A 175 12.68 -18.31 10.53
CA GLU A 175 12.53 -18.12 11.97
C GLU A 175 12.16 -16.66 12.30
N PRO A 176 11.34 -16.41 13.34
CA PRO A 176 10.96 -15.04 13.72
C PRO A 176 12.17 -14.13 13.95
N GLY A 177 12.19 -12.97 13.29
CA GLY A 177 13.23 -11.96 13.42
C GLY A 177 14.51 -12.24 12.66
N LYS A 178 14.58 -13.35 11.92
CA LYS A 178 15.72 -13.69 11.07
C LYS A 178 15.41 -13.39 9.61
N THR A 179 16.45 -13.04 8.87
CA THR A 179 16.41 -12.95 7.41
C THR A 179 17.09 -14.17 6.83
N VAL A 180 16.44 -14.83 5.88
CA VAL A 180 16.96 -16.01 5.18
C VAL A 180 17.36 -15.61 3.77
N ILE A 181 18.54 -16.07 3.34
CA ILE A 181 19.00 -15.93 1.96
C ILE A 181 18.63 -17.20 1.21
N VAL A 182 17.90 -17.07 0.11
CA VAL A 182 17.52 -18.17 -0.78
C VAL A 182 18.25 -18.00 -2.10
N GLU A 183 19.05 -18.98 -2.48
CA GLU A 183 19.74 -19.00 -3.78
C GLU A 183 18.82 -19.58 -4.85
N VAL A 184 18.61 -18.83 -5.93
CA VAL A 184 17.85 -19.29 -7.10
C VAL A 184 18.86 -19.56 -8.22
N LEU A 185 18.97 -20.81 -8.64
CA LEU A 185 19.80 -21.19 -9.78
C LEU A 185 19.09 -20.76 -11.07
N ASP A 186 19.72 -19.90 -11.87
CA ASP A 186 19.19 -19.43 -13.15
C ASP A 186 18.82 -20.63 -14.05
N GLY A 187 17.53 -20.74 -14.44
CA GLY A 187 17.04 -21.83 -15.30
C GLY A 187 15.69 -22.45 -14.91
N VAL A 188 14.99 -21.90 -13.91
CA VAL A 188 13.57 -22.20 -13.58
C VAL A 188 12.70 -21.00 -13.88
#